data_AF-Q9PLI9-F1
#
_entry.id   AF-Q9PLI9-F1
#
_cell.length_a   1.000
_cell.length_b   1.000
_cell.length_c   1.000
_cell.angle_alpha   90.00
_cell.angle_beta   90.00
_cell.angle_gamma   90.00
#
_symmetry.space_group_name_H-M   'P 1'
#
loop_
_entity.id
_entity.type
_entity.pdbx_description
1 polymer ?
#
loop_
_entity_poly.entity_id
_entity_poly.type
_entity_poly.pdbx_seq_one_letter_code
_entity_poly.pdbx_strand_id
1 'polypeptide(L)'
;MTISCTQDTLYLSLHGGVASANPYPISRVEKLLQFSFLPQLQFQDPVIEKRIQRLCYREEKRLAISSLTKWLGQLHKQQLRAPTIPPVAICWIDALIGYGVFAREFIPAWSYIGEYTGILRRRQALWLDENDYCFRYPVPRHSFRYFTIDSGKLGNITRFINHSDNPNLEAVGAFENGIFHIIIRAIKDIFPGEELCYHYGPLYWKHRKKREEFIPQEE
;
A
#
# COMPACT_ATOMS: atom_id res chain seq x y z
N MET A 1 -9.26 -30.14 -14.58
CA MET A 1 -8.19 -29.93 -13.58
C MET A 1 -7.48 -28.65 -13.93
N THR A 2 -7.96 -27.52 -13.41
CA THR A 2 -7.29 -26.22 -13.54
C THR A 2 -6.38 -26.05 -12.34
N ILE A 3 -5.08 -26.08 -12.57
CA ILE A 3 -4.08 -25.77 -11.55
C ILE A 3 -4.20 -24.28 -11.27
N SER A 4 -4.99 -23.93 -10.25
CA SER A 4 -5.00 -22.61 -9.65
C SER A 4 -3.71 -22.46 -8.85
N CYS A 5 -2.63 -22.06 -9.53
CA CYS A 5 -1.40 -21.65 -8.86
C CYS A 5 -1.65 -20.26 -8.25
N THR A 6 -2.30 -20.22 -7.09
CA THR A 6 -2.25 -19.02 -6.26
C THR A 6 -0.82 -18.95 -5.73
N GLN A 7 -0.14 -17.85 -6.01
CA GLN A 7 1.13 -17.53 -5.37
C GLN A 7 0.85 -17.27 -3.88
N ASP A 8 0.70 -18.34 -3.10
CA ASP A 8 0.48 -18.30 -1.65
C ASP A 8 1.78 -18.05 -0.89
N THR A 9 2.84 -17.64 -1.59
CA THR A 9 4.16 -17.42 -1.04
C THR A 9 4.61 -15.99 -1.25
N LEU A 10 5.23 -15.43 -0.22
CA LEU A 10 5.90 -14.15 -0.26
C LEU A 10 7.35 -14.34 0.18
N TYR A 11 8.26 -13.64 -0.48
CA TYR A 11 9.66 -13.68 -0.11
C TYR A 11 9.91 -12.74 1.07
N LEU A 12 10.52 -13.28 2.11
CA LEU A 12 10.85 -12.55 3.33
C LEU A 12 12.31 -12.80 3.70
N SER A 13 13.00 -11.74 4.07
CA SER A 13 14.30 -11.77 4.71
C SER A 13 14.22 -11.11 6.08
N LEU A 14 14.58 -11.85 7.13
CA LEU A 14 14.66 -11.31 8.50
C LEU A 14 16.06 -10.73 8.81
N HIS A 15 17.06 -11.07 8.00
CA HIS A 15 18.44 -10.61 8.14
C HIS A 15 19.19 -10.82 6.82
N GLY A 16 20.20 -9.99 6.53
CA GLY A 16 21.07 -10.18 5.34
C GLY A 16 20.52 -9.66 4.01
N GLY A 17 19.44 -8.87 4.05
CA GLY A 17 18.89 -8.17 2.87
C GLY A 17 18.21 -9.10 1.86
N VAL A 18 18.09 -8.64 0.61
CA VAL A 18 17.34 -9.34 -0.45
C VAL A 18 17.96 -10.68 -0.86
N ALA A 19 19.29 -10.82 -0.77
CA ALA A 19 20.00 -12.04 -1.19
C ALA A 19 19.68 -13.25 -0.29
N SER A 20 19.26 -13.01 0.95
CA SER A 20 18.83 -14.04 1.91
C SER A 20 17.31 -14.22 1.96
N ALA A 21 16.56 -13.56 1.08
CA ALA A 21 15.11 -13.67 1.07
C ALA A 21 14.64 -15.07 0.62
N ASN A 22 13.86 -15.72 1.47
CA ASN A 22 13.31 -17.06 1.21
C ASN A 22 11.80 -17.00 1.00
N PRO A 23 11.22 -17.90 0.19
CA PRO A 23 9.77 -17.98 0.03
C PRO A 23 9.15 -18.58 1.29
N TYR A 24 8.14 -17.90 1.85
CA TYR A 24 7.32 -18.42 2.94
C TYR A 24 5.85 -18.39 2.55
N PRO A 25 5.02 -19.35 3.03
CA PRO A 25 3.58 -19.22 2.95
C PRO A 25 3.13 -17.90 3.59
N ILE A 26 2.14 -17.22 3.00
CA ILE A 26 1.62 -15.93 3.52
C ILE A 26 1.26 -16.05 5.00
N SER A 27 0.62 -17.14 5.42
CA SER A 27 0.26 -17.38 6.83
C SER A 27 1.45 -17.44 7.79
N ARG A 28 2.65 -17.82 7.32
CA ARG A 28 3.88 -17.77 8.12
C ARG A 28 4.42 -16.34 8.18
N VAL A 29 4.39 -15.62 7.07
CA VAL A 29 4.79 -14.20 6.99
C VAL A 29 3.92 -13.35 7.91
N GLU A 30 2.61 -13.59 7.92
CA GLU A 30 1.66 -12.89 8.80
C GLU A 30 2.03 -13.02 10.29
N LYS A 31 2.41 -14.24 10.71
CA LYS A 31 2.85 -14.51 12.07
C LYS A 31 4.17 -13.81 12.39
N LEU A 32 5.16 -13.92 11.50
CA LEU A 32 6.48 -13.32 11.69
C LEU A 32 6.43 -11.78 11.76
N LEU A 33 5.59 -11.16 10.93
CA LEU A 33 5.44 -9.71 10.86
C LEU A 33 4.36 -9.16 11.79
N GLN A 34 3.64 -10.02 12.53
CA GLN A 34 2.48 -9.67 13.35
C GLN A 34 1.47 -8.79 12.60
N PHE A 35 1.18 -9.17 11.35
CA PHE A 35 0.44 -8.37 10.38
C PHE A 35 -0.46 -9.28 9.54
N SER A 36 -1.68 -8.85 9.22
CA SER A 36 -2.59 -9.63 8.39
C SER A 36 -2.62 -9.12 6.95
N PHE A 37 -2.42 -10.02 5.99
CA PHE A 37 -2.46 -9.66 4.58
C PHE A 37 -3.91 -9.49 4.12
N LEU A 38 -4.15 -8.36 3.48
CA LEU A 38 -5.42 -7.91 2.97
C LEU A 38 -5.23 -7.55 1.49
N PRO A 39 -5.60 -8.47 0.56
CA PRO A 39 -5.29 -8.29 -0.85
C PRO A 39 -6.04 -7.11 -1.48
N GLN A 40 -7.19 -6.72 -0.93
CA GLN A 40 -8.07 -5.68 -1.45
C GLN A 40 -8.45 -4.68 -0.37
N LEU A 41 -8.67 -3.42 -0.75
CA LEU A 41 -9.20 -2.40 0.15
C LEU A 41 -10.50 -2.87 0.81
N GLN A 42 -10.60 -2.73 2.13
CA GLN A 42 -11.82 -3.01 2.88
C GLN A 42 -12.35 -1.75 3.56
N PHE A 43 -13.64 -1.75 3.86
CA PHE A 43 -14.29 -0.67 4.61
C PHE A 43 -14.44 -1.08 6.08
N GLN A 44 -14.25 -0.13 7.00
CA GLN A 44 -14.44 -0.38 8.43
C GLN A 44 -15.81 -0.98 8.75
N ASP A 45 -16.85 -0.48 8.08
CA ASP A 45 -18.23 -0.94 8.23
C ASP A 45 -19.08 -0.52 7.00
N PRO A 46 -20.29 -1.10 6.83
CA PRO A 46 -21.17 -0.76 5.70
C PRO A 46 -21.67 0.69 5.69
N VAL A 47 -21.63 1.42 6.81
CA VAL A 47 -22.02 2.84 6.88
C VAL A 47 -20.93 3.68 6.22
N ILE A 48 -19.66 3.37 6.51
CA ILE A 48 -18.50 4.00 5.86
C ILE A 48 -18.50 3.72 4.36
N GLU A 49 -18.73 2.47 3.95
CA GLU A 49 -18.82 2.09 2.54
C GLU A 49 -19.87 2.92 1.78
N LYS A 50 -21.12 2.91 2.26
CA LYS A 50 -22.21 3.70 1.66
C LYS A 50 -21.89 5.20 1.63
N ARG A 51 -21.20 5.71 2.65
CA ARG A 51 -20.81 7.12 2.70
C ARG A 51 -19.76 7.43 1.63
N ILE A 52 -18.77 6.57 1.45
CA ILE A 52 -17.71 6.71 0.44
C ILE A 52 -18.29 6.62 -0.97
N GLN A 53 -19.14 5.64 -1.24
CA GLN A 53 -19.84 5.50 -2.53
C GLN A 53 -20.61 6.78 -2.89
N ARG A 54 -21.36 7.36 -1.92
CA ARG A 54 -22.07 8.63 -2.15
C ARG A 54 -21.13 9.80 -2.42
N LEU A 55 -19.99 9.88 -1.71
CA LEU A 55 -19.01 10.95 -1.94
C LEU A 55 -18.38 10.81 -3.33
N CYS A 56 -17.92 9.61 -3.69
CA CYS A 56 -17.34 9.31 -5.00
C CYS A 56 -18.32 9.59 -6.14
N TYR A 57 -19.58 9.18 -5.99
CA TYR A 57 -20.64 9.49 -6.95
C TYR A 57 -20.83 11.01 -7.15
N ARG A 58 -20.76 11.81 -6.07
CA ARG A 58 -20.86 13.28 -6.17
C ARG A 58 -19.65 13.88 -6.87
N GLU A 59 -18.44 13.41 -6.58
CA GLU A 59 -17.22 13.87 -7.26
C GLU A 59 -17.27 13.53 -8.75
N GLU A 60 -17.75 12.34 -9.10
CA GLU A 60 -17.93 11.94 -10.50
C GLU A 60 -18.95 12.82 -11.22
N LYS A 61 -20.12 13.08 -10.61
CA LYS A 61 -21.16 13.94 -11.19
C LYS A 61 -20.71 15.39 -11.36
N ARG A 62 -19.78 15.86 -10.54
CA ARG A 62 -19.19 17.20 -10.62
C ARG A 62 -18.00 17.28 -11.57
N LEU A 63 -17.64 16.18 -12.24
CA LEU A 63 -16.47 16.09 -13.11
C LEU A 63 -15.15 16.42 -12.38
N ALA A 64 -15.09 16.19 -11.07
CA ALA A 64 -13.88 16.40 -10.25
C ALA A 64 -12.85 15.26 -10.42
N ILE A 65 -13.27 14.14 -11.02
CA ILE A 65 -12.42 12.97 -11.29
C ILE A 65 -11.80 13.11 -12.68
N SER A 66 -10.47 13.24 -12.72
CA SER A 66 -9.75 13.43 -13.98
C SER A 66 -9.89 12.24 -14.94
N SER A 67 -9.80 12.51 -16.25
CA SER A 67 -9.78 11.46 -17.28
C SER A 67 -8.65 10.45 -17.07
N LEU A 68 -7.48 10.92 -16.62
CA LEU A 68 -6.33 10.06 -16.29
C LEU A 68 -6.66 9.10 -15.16
N THR A 69 -7.27 9.59 -14.08
CA THR A 69 -7.69 8.77 -12.92
C THR A 69 -8.69 7.67 -13.33
N LYS A 70 -9.66 8.00 -14.19
CA LYS A 70 -10.61 7.02 -14.73
C LYS A 70 -9.94 6.01 -15.64
N TRP A 71 -9.04 6.48 -16.52
CA TRP A 71 -8.28 5.62 -17.43
C TRP A 71 -7.39 4.64 -16.67
N LEU A 72 -6.68 5.10 -15.62
CA LEU A 72 -5.87 4.22 -14.76
C LEU A 72 -6.73 3.15 -14.07
N GLY A 73 -7.93 3.50 -13.63
CA GLY A 73 -8.88 2.54 -13.07
C GLY A 73 -9.29 1.46 -14.06
N GLN A 74 -9.52 1.82 -15.32
CA GLN A 74 -9.79 0.83 -16.37
C GLN A 74 -8.55 0.01 -16.75
N LEU A 75 -7.39 0.64 -16.87
CA LEU A 75 -6.12 0.00 -17.22
C LEU A 75 -5.77 -1.11 -16.21
N HIS A 76 -5.92 -0.83 -14.91
CA HIS A 76 -5.54 -1.75 -13.83
C HIS A 76 -6.72 -2.52 -13.24
N LYS A 77 -7.87 -2.53 -13.92
CA LYS A 77 -9.11 -3.16 -13.45
C LYS A 77 -8.94 -4.63 -13.07
N GLN A 78 -8.17 -5.39 -13.85
CA GLN A 78 -7.92 -6.80 -13.56
C GLN A 78 -7.05 -6.96 -12.31
N GLN A 79 -5.99 -6.16 -12.19
CA GLN A 79 -5.09 -6.16 -11.03
C GLN A 79 -5.78 -5.73 -9.74
N LEU A 80 -6.75 -4.81 -9.80
CA LEU A 80 -7.57 -4.42 -8.64
C LEU A 80 -8.54 -5.53 -8.19
N ARG A 81 -9.10 -6.27 -9.16
CA ARG A 81 -10.07 -7.35 -8.89
C ARG A 81 -9.43 -8.66 -8.47
N ALA A 82 -8.28 -8.98 -9.05
CA ALA A 82 -7.49 -10.17 -8.77
C ALA A 82 -6.02 -9.75 -8.57
N PRO A 83 -5.68 -9.21 -7.39
CA PRO A 83 -4.33 -8.76 -7.09
C PRO A 83 -3.33 -9.92 -7.17
N THR A 84 -2.18 -9.63 -7.77
CA THR A 84 -1.02 -10.54 -7.81
C THR A 84 0.12 -9.92 -7.02
N ILE A 85 1.04 -10.74 -6.55
CA ILE A 85 2.23 -10.28 -5.84
C ILE A 85 3.33 -10.03 -6.89
N PRO A 86 3.89 -8.81 -6.99
CA PRO A 86 5.01 -8.53 -7.89
C PRO A 86 6.27 -9.32 -7.46
N PRO A 87 7.29 -9.46 -8.32
CA PRO A 87 8.51 -10.21 -7.99
C PRO A 87 9.40 -9.42 -7.01
N VAL A 88 8.97 -9.34 -5.76
CA VAL A 88 9.60 -8.57 -4.68
C VAL A 88 9.80 -9.42 -3.42
N ALA A 89 10.65 -8.95 -2.53
CA ALA A 89 10.82 -9.46 -1.18
C ALA A 89 10.58 -8.35 -0.14
N ILE A 90 9.97 -8.71 0.98
CA ILE A 90 10.03 -7.88 2.19
C ILE A 90 11.35 -8.21 2.89
N CYS A 91 12.17 -7.22 3.19
CA CYS A 91 13.46 -7.43 3.84
C CYS A 91 13.60 -6.56 5.07
N TRP A 92 14.10 -7.13 6.16
CA TRP A 92 14.57 -6.37 7.31
C TRP A 92 15.76 -5.50 6.89
N ILE A 93 15.73 -4.22 7.27
CA ILE A 93 16.79 -3.25 7.01
C ILE A 93 17.57 -3.02 8.31
N ASP A 94 16.95 -2.36 9.28
CA ASP A 94 17.54 -2.05 10.58
C ASP A 94 16.47 -1.65 11.61
N ALA A 95 16.90 -1.37 12.84
CA ALA A 95 16.01 -1.06 13.95
C ALA A 95 15.31 0.31 13.86
N LEU A 96 15.80 1.21 13.00
CA LEU A 96 15.27 2.55 12.81
C LEU A 96 14.19 2.59 11.73
N ILE A 97 14.45 1.90 10.60
CA ILE A 97 13.55 1.84 9.44
C ILE A 97 12.56 0.68 9.59
N GLY A 98 13.03 -0.46 10.07
CA GLY A 98 12.28 -1.71 10.10
C GLY A 98 12.44 -2.48 8.80
N TYR A 99 11.32 -2.71 8.10
CA TYR A 99 11.27 -3.49 6.86
C TYR A 99 11.17 -2.59 5.63
N GLY A 100 11.74 -3.03 4.51
CA GLY A 100 11.56 -2.44 3.18
C GLY A 100 11.12 -3.48 2.15
N VAL A 101 10.82 -3.02 0.93
CA VAL A 101 10.46 -3.87 -0.20
C VAL A 101 11.56 -3.78 -1.25
N PHE A 102 12.06 -4.93 -1.72
CA PHE A 102 13.18 -5.00 -2.66
C PHE A 102 12.79 -5.81 -3.89
N ALA A 103 13.22 -5.36 -5.07
CA ALA A 103 13.01 -6.09 -6.31
C ALA A 103 13.81 -7.40 -6.31
N ARG A 104 13.17 -8.51 -6.68
CA ARG A 104 13.85 -9.81 -6.89
C ARG A 104 14.19 -10.05 -8.36
N GLU A 105 13.40 -9.46 -9.24
CA GLU A 105 13.57 -9.53 -10.69
C GLU A 105 13.51 -8.11 -11.27
N PHE A 106 13.85 -7.96 -12.54
CA PHE A 106 13.70 -6.69 -13.25
C PHE A 106 12.22 -6.30 -13.32
N ILE A 107 11.91 -5.07 -12.92
CA ILE A 107 10.57 -4.48 -13.01
C ILE A 107 10.65 -3.28 -13.98
N PRO A 108 10.02 -3.37 -15.17
CA PRO A 108 10.01 -2.27 -16.12
C PRO A 108 9.33 -1.00 -15.57
N ALA A 109 9.75 0.16 -16.05
CA ALA A 109 9.03 1.42 -15.83
C ALA A 109 7.53 1.27 -16.17
N TRP A 110 6.68 1.98 -15.42
CA TRP A 110 5.22 1.97 -15.55
C TRP A 110 4.52 0.67 -15.14
N SER A 111 5.26 -0.30 -14.61
CA SER A 111 4.69 -1.53 -14.05
C SER A 111 3.80 -1.26 -12.84
N TYR A 112 2.65 -1.92 -12.78
CA TYR A 112 1.79 -1.93 -11.60
C TYR A 112 2.44 -2.75 -10.49
N ILE A 113 2.62 -2.15 -9.31
CA ILE A 113 3.19 -2.85 -8.14
C ILE A 113 2.07 -3.38 -7.24
N GLY A 114 1.05 -2.57 -6.98
CA GLY A 114 -0.03 -2.96 -6.07
C GLY A 114 -0.97 -1.81 -5.75
N GLU A 115 -2.10 -2.12 -5.13
CA GLU A 115 -2.94 -1.12 -4.47
C GLU A 115 -2.43 -0.90 -3.04
N TYR A 116 -2.46 0.33 -2.54
CA TYR A 116 -2.29 0.59 -1.11
C TYR A 116 -3.55 0.19 -0.35
N THR A 117 -3.58 -1.04 0.16
CA THR A 117 -4.75 -1.61 0.84
C THR A 117 -4.69 -1.44 2.34
N GLY A 118 -5.85 -1.56 2.98
CA GLY A 118 -6.03 -1.50 4.42
C GLY A 118 -7.50 -1.32 4.77
N ILE A 119 -7.77 -0.85 5.98
CA ILE A 119 -9.13 -0.55 6.41
C ILE A 119 -9.44 0.93 6.14
N LEU A 120 -10.36 1.19 5.22
CA LEU A 120 -10.88 2.52 4.95
C LEU A 120 -11.82 2.94 6.09
N ARG A 121 -11.40 3.94 6.86
CA ARG A 121 -12.11 4.42 8.05
C ARG A 121 -12.25 5.94 8.08
N ARG A 122 -13.24 6.42 8.84
CA ARG A 122 -13.39 7.86 9.12
C ARG A 122 -12.36 8.27 10.17
N ARG A 123 -11.71 9.41 9.94
CA ARG A 123 -10.81 10.06 10.89
C ARG A 123 -11.33 11.44 11.29
N GLN A 124 -11.04 11.80 12.53
CA GLN A 124 -11.18 13.14 13.06
C GLN A 124 -9.79 13.64 13.44
N ALA A 125 -9.39 14.81 12.92
CA ALA A 125 -8.02 15.33 13.07
C ALA A 125 -7.57 15.52 14.53
N LEU A 126 -8.51 15.63 15.47
CA LEU A 126 -8.24 15.88 16.89
C LEU A 126 -7.79 14.63 17.67
N TRP A 127 -8.04 13.42 17.16
CA TRP A 127 -7.96 12.20 17.97
C TRP A 127 -6.58 11.54 18.02
N LEU A 128 -5.54 12.13 17.40
CA LEU A 128 -4.15 11.63 17.38
C LEU A 128 -3.96 10.14 17.02
N ASP A 129 -5.01 9.45 16.58
CA ASP A 129 -5.06 8.04 16.24
C ASP A 129 -4.51 7.80 14.81
N GLU A 130 -3.37 8.41 14.48
CA GLU A 130 -2.58 8.03 13.31
C GLU A 130 -1.45 7.14 13.77
N ASN A 131 -1.33 5.99 13.11
CA ASN A 131 -0.07 5.29 13.02
C ASN A 131 0.64 5.70 11.72
N ASP A 132 1.83 5.14 11.52
CA ASP A 132 2.70 5.56 10.44
C ASP A 132 2.26 5.09 9.05
N TYR A 133 1.23 4.24 8.98
CA TYR A 133 0.75 3.51 7.80
C TYR A 133 -0.64 3.96 7.33
N CYS A 134 -1.06 5.18 7.69
CA CYS A 134 -2.29 5.80 7.22
C CYS A 134 -2.08 6.57 5.91
N PHE A 135 -2.86 6.23 4.87
CA PHE A 135 -2.90 6.96 3.59
C PHE A 135 -4.21 7.74 3.45
N ARG A 136 -4.13 9.05 3.20
CA ARG A 136 -5.32 9.90 3.08
C ARG A 136 -6.15 9.51 1.85
N TYR A 137 -7.42 9.17 2.06
CA TYR A 137 -8.31 8.81 0.96
C TYR A 137 -8.71 10.04 0.13
N PRO A 138 -8.72 9.97 -1.22
CA PRO A 138 -8.82 11.13 -2.10
C PRO A 138 -10.27 11.60 -2.29
N VAL A 139 -10.95 11.90 -1.19
CA VAL A 139 -12.28 12.54 -1.17
C VAL A 139 -12.21 13.89 -0.46
N PRO A 140 -13.14 14.82 -0.76
CA PRO A 140 -13.17 16.14 -0.14
C PRO A 140 -13.17 16.07 1.40
N ARG A 141 -12.40 16.96 2.02
CA ARG A 141 -12.40 17.15 3.47
C ARG A 141 -13.62 17.97 3.87
N HIS A 142 -14.30 17.57 4.94
CA HIS A 142 -15.36 18.38 5.54
C HIS A 142 -14.96 18.76 6.97
N SER A 143 -14.55 20.01 7.17
CA SER A 143 -14.05 20.52 8.46
C SER A 143 -12.89 19.67 9.00
N PHE A 144 -12.98 19.11 10.20
CA PHE A 144 -11.95 18.26 10.82
C PHE A 144 -12.09 16.76 10.49
N ARG A 145 -13.04 16.39 9.60
CA ARG A 145 -13.36 15.01 9.25
C ARG A 145 -12.87 14.67 7.85
N TYR A 146 -12.23 13.53 7.72
CA TYR A 146 -11.77 12.97 6.45
C TYR A 146 -11.72 11.44 6.54
N PHE A 147 -11.33 10.79 5.46
CA PHE A 147 -11.19 9.34 5.39
C PHE A 147 -9.73 8.97 5.13
N THR A 148 -9.31 7.85 5.71
CA THR A 148 -7.96 7.31 5.55
C THR A 148 -8.05 5.81 5.30
N ILE A 149 -7.13 5.28 4.52
CA ILE A 149 -6.82 3.87 4.44
C ILE A 149 -5.82 3.60 5.55
N ASP A 150 -6.19 2.77 6.53
CA ASP A 150 -5.31 2.39 7.64
C ASP A 150 -4.70 1.02 7.38
N SER A 151 -3.40 0.99 7.12
CA SER A 151 -2.64 -0.24 6.88
C SER A 151 -1.81 -0.68 8.10
N GLY A 152 -2.13 -0.22 9.30
CA GLY A 152 -1.32 -0.49 10.50
C GLY A 152 -1.28 -1.96 10.92
N LYS A 153 -2.42 -2.68 10.79
CA LYS A 153 -2.54 -4.10 11.16
C LYS A 153 -3.01 -5.01 10.02
N LEU A 154 -3.75 -4.46 9.06
CA LEU A 154 -4.26 -5.16 7.90
C LEU A 154 -3.96 -4.36 6.64
N GLY A 155 -3.42 -5.01 5.59
CA GLY A 155 -3.04 -4.36 4.32
C GLY A 155 -2.18 -5.32 3.49
N ASN A 156 -1.39 -4.84 2.54
CA ASN A 156 -0.54 -5.71 1.72
C ASN A 156 0.92 -5.24 1.69
N ILE A 157 1.72 -5.79 0.77
CA ILE A 157 3.16 -5.48 0.65
C ILE A 157 3.45 -3.97 0.54
N THR A 158 2.51 -3.18 0.02
CA THR A 158 2.75 -1.75 -0.25
C THR A 158 2.93 -0.91 1.01
N ARG A 159 2.47 -1.39 2.17
CA ARG A 159 2.70 -0.72 3.47
C ARG A 159 4.16 -0.70 3.89
N PHE A 160 4.96 -1.63 3.36
CA PHE A 160 6.38 -1.79 3.66
C PHE A 160 7.27 -1.01 2.69
N ILE A 161 6.68 -0.33 1.70
CA ILE A 161 7.43 0.49 0.74
C ILE A 161 7.82 1.80 1.42
N ASN A 162 9.12 2.06 1.47
CA ASN A 162 9.69 3.18 2.21
C ASN A 162 9.63 4.50 1.46
N HIS A 163 9.98 5.57 2.18
CA HIS A 163 10.13 6.89 1.62
C HIS A 163 11.45 7.04 0.86
N SER A 164 11.43 7.77 -0.25
CA SER A 164 12.62 8.39 -0.81
C SER A 164 12.29 9.73 -1.45
N ASP A 165 13.22 10.69 -1.36
CA ASP A 165 13.18 11.96 -2.11
C ASP A 165 13.59 11.79 -3.58
N ASN A 166 14.23 10.65 -3.92
CA ASN A 166 14.55 10.24 -5.28
C ASN A 166 13.90 8.88 -5.60
N PRO A 167 12.55 8.80 -5.61
CA PRO A 167 11.84 7.54 -5.67
C PRO A 167 11.96 6.84 -7.04
N ASN A 168 11.67 5.53 -7.05
CA ASN A 168 11.44 4.73 -8.26
C ASN A 168 9.97 4.32 -8.44
N LEU A 169 9.13 4.65 -7.46
CA LEU A 169 7.68 4.45 -7.50
C LEU A 169 6.92 5.76 -7.31
N GLU A 170 5.67 5.77 -7.73
CA GLU A 170 4.70 6.80 -7.37
C GLU A 170 3.39 6.19 -6.85
N ALA A 171 2.70 6.93 -5.98
CA ALA A 171 1.34 6.65 -5.54
C ALA A 171 0.36 7.54 -6.32
N VAL A 172 -0.53 6.94 -7.10
CA VAL A 172 -1.47 7.66 -7.97
C VAL A 172 -2.90 7.17 -7.76
N GLY A 173 -3.87 8.08 -7.86
CA GLY A 173 -5.27 7.76 -7.76
C GLY A 173 -5.79 7.06 -9.03
N ALA A 174 -6.55 5.99 -8.84
CA ALA A 174 -7.33 5.32 -9.87
C ALA A 174 -8.82 5.31 -9.48
N PHE A 175 -9.73 5.38 -10.45
CA PHE A 175 -11.17 5.31 -10.19
C PHE A 175 -11.80 4.14 -10.93
N GLU A 176 -12.25 3.12 -10.18
CA GLU A 176 -12.84 1.89 -10.69
C GLU A 176 -14.07 1.54 -9.83
N ASN A 177 -15.10 0.98 -10.46
CA ASN A 177 -16.34 0.55 -9.80
C ASN A 177 -16.97 1.58 -8.83
N GLY A 178 -16.89 2.86 -9.18
CA GLY A 178 -17.52 3.96 -8.44
C GLY A 178 -16.79 4.41 -7.18
N ILE A 179 -15.56 3.93 -6.94
CA ILE A 179 -14.71 4.36 -5.81
C ILE A 179 -13.29 4.69 -6.26
N PHE A 180 -12.57 5.44 -5.44
CA PHE A 180 -11.13 5.66 -5.63
C PHE A 180 -10.31 4.51 -5.05
N HIS A 181 -9.21 4.22 -5.73
CA HIS A 181 -8.12 3.35 -5.31
C HIS A 181 -6.81 4.15 -5.33
N ILE A 182 -5.86 3.79 -4.47
CA ILE A 182 -4.50 4.33 -4.52
C ILE A 182 -3.61 3.23 -5.06
N ILE A 183 -3.14 3.38 -6.29
CA ILE A 183 -2.24 2.41 -6.91
C ILE A 183 -0.80 2.89 -6.79
N ILE A 184 0.11 1.94 -6.55
CA ILE A 184 1.55 2.14 -6.57
C ILE A 184 2.09 1.56 -7.87
N ARG A 185 2.85 2.36 -8.63
CA ARG A 185 3.46 1.93 -9.89
C ARG A 185 4.90 2.41 -10.02
N ALA A 186 5.70 1.71 -10.83
CA ALA A 186 7.04 2.13 -11.18
C ALA A 186 7.05 3.36 -12.10
N ILE A 187 8.00 4.27 -11.91
CA ILE A 187 8.20 5.47 -12.75
C ILE A 187 9.54 5.47 -13.49
N LYS A 188 10.38 4.49 -13.21
CA LYS A 188 11.63 4.17 -13.91
C LYS A 188 11.85 2.66 -13.82
N ASP A 189 12.78 2.15 -14.62
CA ASP A 189 13.20 0.76 -14.53
C ASP A 189 13.78 0.47 -13.15
N ILE A 190 13.48 -0.72 -12.60
CA ILE A 190 13.96 -1.18 -11.30
C ILE A 190 14.67 -2.51 -11.50
N PHE A 191 15.93 -2.57 -11.09
CA PHE A 191 16.80 -3.73 -11.22
C PHE A 191 16.74 -4.61 -9.97
N PRO A 192 17.07 -5.92 -10.09
CA PRO A 192 17.14 -6.81 -8.94
C PRO A 192 18.01 -6.24 -7.81
N GLY A 193 17.47 -6.28 -6.60
CA GLY A 193 18.10 -5.81 -5.37
C GLY A 193 17.91 -4.33 -5.07
N GLU A 194 17.31 -3.54 -5.97
CA GLU A 194 16.92 -2.16 -5.65
C GLU A 194 15.74 -2.12 -4.68
N GLU A 195 15.79 -1.19 -3.72
CA GLU A 195 14.66 -0.91 -2.84
C GLU A 195 13.57 -0.15 -3.61
N LEU A 196 12.33 -0.57 -3.42
CA LEU A 196 11.14 0.11 -3.91
C LEU A 196 10.77 1.22 -2.93
N CYS A 197 10.77 2.46 -3.41
CA CYS A 197 10.46 3.64 -2.60
C CYS A 197 9.58 4.65 -3.36
N TYR A 198 8.68 5.34 -2.64
CA TYR A 198 7.90 6.46 -3.18
C TYR A 198 8.01 7.70 -2.27
N HIS A 199 7.66 8.87 -2.81
CA HIS A 199 7.59 10.08 -2.00
C HIS A 199 6.31 10.09 -1.15
N TYR A 200 6.43 10.04 0.18
CA TYR A 200 5.30 9.97 1.12
C TYR A 200 4.42 11.23 1.16
N GLY A 201 4.93 12.32 0.59
CA GLY A 201 4.21 13.58 0.48
C GLY A 201 4.71 14.61 1.50
N PRO A 202 4.57 15.91 1.20
CA PRO A 202 5.18 16.99 1.96
C PRO A 202 4.59 17.19 3.36
N LEU A 203 3.49 16.51 3.68
CA LEU A 203 2.82 16.60 4.97
C LEU A 203 3.19 15.47 5.93
N TYR A 204 3.85 14.41 5.45
CA TYR A 204 4.15 13.21 6.23
C TYR A 204 5.04 13.54 7.44
N TRP A 205 6.12 14.29 7.21
CA TRP A 205 7.11 14.63 8.25
C TRP A 205 6.66 15.76 9.20
N LYS A 206 5.62 16.52 8.86
CA LYS A 206 5.24 17.74 9.62
C LYS A 206 4.71 17.48 11.03
N HIS A 207 4.20 16.27 11.31
CA HIS A 207 3.50 15.97 12.56
C HIS A 207 4.06 14.76 13.31
N ARG A 208 5.22 14.21 12.91
CA ARG A 208 5.77 12.99 13.50
C ARG A 208 6.99 13.28 14.37
N LYS A 209 7.01 12.66 15.55
CA LYS A 209 8.16 12.63 16.48
C LYS A 209 9.11 11.50 16.05
N LYS A 210 10.42 11.66 16.28
CA LYS A 210 11.42 10.60 16.08
C LYS A 210 11.06 9.36 16.92
N ARG A 211 11.18 8.16 16.35
CA ARG A 211 10.95 6.87 17.03
C ARG A 211 12.18 6.42 17.83
N GLU A 212 11.93 5.65 18.89
CA GLU A 212 12.93 4.80 19.57
C GLU A 212 13.08 3.47 18.81
N GLU A 213 14.29 2.88 18.83
CA GLU A 213 14.67 1.68 18.06
C GLU A 213 13.82 0.45 18.38
N PHE A 214 13.46 -0.33 17.35
CA PHE A 214 12.79 -1.63 17.50
C PHE A 214 13.64 -2.73 16.85
N ILE A 215 14.14 -3.70 17.64
CA ILE A 215 14.91 -4.85 17.15
C ILE A 215 14.04 -6.11 17.26
N PRO A 216 13.63 -6.75 16.15
CA PRO A 216 12.94 -8.03 16.16
C PRO A 216 13.89 -9.12 16.68
N GLN A 217 13.39 -9.97 17.57
CA GLN A 217 14.10 -11.16 18.04
C GLN A 217 13.40 -12.40 17.48
N GLU A 218 14.17 -13.37 16.99
CA GLU A 218 13.68 -14.72 16.73
C GLU A 218 13.54 -15.44 18.08
N GLU A 219 12.41 -16.12 18.31
CA GLU A 219 12.29 -17.14 19.37
C GLU A 219 12.97 -18.44 18.95
#